data_AF-A0A9E2P5I6-F1
#
_entry.id   AF-A0A9E2P5I6-F1
#
_cell.length_a   1.000
_cell.length_b   1.000
_cell.length_c   1.000
_cell.angle_alpha   90.00
_cell.angle_beta   90.00
_cell.angle_gamma   90.00
#
_symmetry.space_group_name_H-M   'P 1'
#
loop_
_entity.id
_entity.type
_entity.pdbx_description
1 polymer ?
#
loop_
_entity_poly.entity_id
_entity_poly.type
_entity_poly.pdbx_seq_one_letter_code
_entity_poly.pdbx_strand_id
1 'polypeptide(L)' 'MNRVFIALLLLAAMLSYANSLHNQFIWDDEDWILKNSTIKDWLRWPSLFTQNSIQGARKGSNFYRPLQAISHGIDYLF' A
#
# COMPACT_ATOMS: atom_id res chain seq x y z
N MET A 1 -12.91 2.04 -35.20
CA MET A 1 -14.03 1.58 -34.35
C MET A 1 -13.54 0.85 -33.10
N ASN A 2 -12.71 -0.20 -33.19
CA ASN A 2 -12.27 -1.00 -32.03
C ASN A 2 -11.53 -0.21 -30.93
N ARG A 3 -10.69 0.77 -31.31
CA ARG A 3 -9.96 1.60 -30.33
C ARG A 3 -10.88 2.48 -29.47
N VAL A 4 -12.00 2.95 -30.03
CA VAL A 4 -12.98 3.77 -29.31
C VAL A 4 -13.70 2.93 -28.25
N PHE A 5 -14.09 1.70 -28.60
CA PHE A 5 -14.70 0.78 -27.64
C PHE A 5 -13.75 0.42 -26.50
N ILE A 6 -12.46 0.18 -26.79
CA ILE A 6 -11.45 -0.07 -25.75
C ILE A 6 -11.33 1.14 -24.82
N ALA A 7 -11.27 2.36 -25.38
CA ALA A 7 -11.20 3.57 -24.57
C ALA A 7 -12.46 3.76 -23.69
N LEU A 8 -13.65 3.48 -24.22
CA LEU A 8 -14.90 3.55 -23.45
C LEU A 8 -14.95 2.51 -22.33
N LEU A 9 -14.46 1.30 -22.57
CA LEU A 9 -14.37 0.26 -21.53
C LEU A 9 -13.38 0.64 -20.42
N LEU A 10 -12.22 1.19 -20.78
CA LEU A 10 -11.25 1.69 -19.79
C LEU A 10 -11.84 2.84 -18.99
N LEU A 11 -12.53 3.79 -19.63
CA LEU A 11 -13.17 4.90 -18.96
C LEU A 11 -14.27 4.42 -18.00
N ALA A 12 -15.14 3.50 -18.44
CA ALA A 12 -16.19 2.93 -17.60
C ALA A 12 -15.59 2.20 -16.37
N ALA A 13 -14.50 1.44 -16.57
CA ALA A 13 -13.80 0.78 -15.47
C ALA A 13 -13.22 1.80 -14.47
N MET A 14 -12.53 2.85 -14.95
CA MET A 14 -11.97 3.89 -14.08
C MET A 14 -13.07 4.62 -13.31
N LEU A 15 -14.16 5.03 -13.96
CA LEU A 15 -15.26 5.74 -13.32
C LEU A 15 -16.00 4.89 -12.28
N SER A 16 -16.09 3.57 -12.51
CA SER A 16 -16.74 2.64 -11.56
C SER A 16 -16.01 2.55 -10.22
N TYR A 17 -14.71 2.87 -10.17
CA TYR A 17 -13.89 2.88 -8.96
C TYR A 17 -13.41 4.29 -8.57
N ALA A 18 -13.77 5.34 -9.30
CA ALA A 18 -13.30 6.70 -9.02
C ALA A 18 -13.69 7.18 -7.62
N ASN A 19 -14.84 6.72 -7.11
CA ASN A 19 -15.29 7.05 -5.76
C ASN A 19 -14.42 6.44 -4.65
N SER A 20 -13.72 5.32 -4.91
CA SER A 20 -12.91 4.65 -3.89
C SER A 20 -11.58 5.34 -3.61
N LEU A 21 -11.17 6.31 -4.44
CA LEU A 21 -9.92 7.06 -4.27
C LEU A 21 -9.87 7.88 -2.98
N HIS A 22 -11.02 8.18 -2.38
CA HIS A 22 -11.14 8.98 -1.16
C HIS A 22 -11.49 8.13 0.07
N ASN A 23 -11.44 6.80 -0.05
CA ASN A 23 -11.71 5.93 1.08
C ASN A 23 -10.58 6.03 2.11
N GLN A 24 -10.95 5.87 3.38
CA GLN A 24 -9.99 5.81 4.48
C GLN A 24 -9.37 4.41 4.57
N PHE A 25 -8.20 4.33 5.20
CA PHE A 25 -7.58 3.08 5.60
C PHE A 25 -8.46 2.35 6.62
N ILE A 26 -8.59 1.02 6.47
CA ILE A 26 -9.42 0.20 7.35
C ILE A 26 -8.66 -1.03 7.84
N TRP A 27 -8.92 -1.41 9.10
CA TRP A 27 -8.47 -2.66 9.71
C TRP A 27 -6.94 -2.84 9.65
N ASP A 28 -6.47 -3.79 8.83
CA ASP A 28 -5.05 -4.13 8.72
C ASP A 28 -4.23 -2.97 8.15
N ASP A 29 -4.81 -2.11 7.32
CA ASP A 29 -4.11 -0.95 6.77
C ASP A 29 -3.55 -0.04 7.88
N GLU A 30 -4.20 -0.01 9.05
CA GLU A 30 -3.71 0.74 10.19
C GLU A 30 -2.34 0.24 10.64
N ASP A 31 -2.16 -1.07 10.80
CA ASP A 31 -0.91 -1.64 11.30
C ASP A 31 0.15 -1.77 10.21
N TRP A 32 -0.28 -2.01 8.97
CA TRP A 32 0.63 -2.20 7.83
C TRP A 32 1.17 -0.88 7.29
N ILE A 33 0.36 0.18 7.33
CA ILE A 33 0.65 1.46 6.69
C ILE A 33 0.70 2.61 7.71
N LEU A 34 -0.40 2.86 8.41
CA LEU A 34 -0.53 4.09 9.22
C LEU A 34 0.34 4.10 10.48
N LYS A 35 0.46 2.97 11.18
CA LYS A 35 1.19 2.84 12.45
C LYS A 35 2.57 2.23 12.26
N ASN A 36 2.88 1.75 11.06
CA ASN A 36 4.15 1.11 10.76
C ASN A 36 5.28 2.14 10.65
N SER A 37 5.99 2.37 11.76
CA SER A 37 7.12 3.31 11.78
C SER A 37 8.31 2.88 10.92
N THR A 38 8.40 1.61 10.52
CA THR A 38 9.50 1.11 9.69
C THR A 38 9.40 1.59 8.25
N ILE A 39 8.20 1.65 7.68
CA ILE A 39 8.03 2.09 6.29
C ILE A 39 8.17 3.61 6.14
N LYS A 40 7.88 4.38 7.19
CA LYS A 40 7.91 5.85 7.20
C LYS A 40 9.32 6.44 7.38
N ASP A 41 10.31 5.61 7.69
CA ASP A 41 11.69 6.01 7.91
C ASP A 41 12.61 5.12 7.07
N TRP A 42 13.12 5.67 5.97
CA TRP A 42 13.96 4.95 5.01
C TRP A 42 15.22 4.36 5.63
N LEU A 43 15.74 4.96 6.72
CA LEU A 43 16.89 4.42 7.46
C LEU A 43 16.57 3.07 8.13
N ARG A 44 15.29 2.79 8.36
CA ARG A 44 14.81 1.53 8.96
C ARG A 44 14.46 0.47 7.92
N TRP A 45 14.43 0.79 6.63
CA TRP A 45 14.06 -0.15 5.58
C TRP A 45 14.89 -1.45 5.53
N PRO A 46 16.19 -1.46 5.90
CA PRO A 46 16.92 -2.72 6.02
C PRO A 46 16.26 -3.73 6.97
N SER A 47 15.55 -3.27 8.02
CA SER A 47 14.83 -4.14 8.95
C SER A 47 13.58 -4.80 8.35
N LEU A 48 13.04 -4.29 7.23
CA LEU A 48 11.93 -4.92 6.51
C LEU A 48 12.29 -6.32 6.01
N PHE A 49 13.57 -6.60 5.82
CA PHE A 49 14.08 -7.89 5.33
C PHE A 49 14.45 -8.88 6.44
N THR A 50 14.35 -8.47 7.70
CA THR A 50 14.73 -9.31 8.85
C THR A 50 13.62 -9.44 9.90
N GLN A 51 12.59 -8.61 9.82
CA GLN A 51 11.48 -8.57 10.76
C GLN A 51 10.14 -8.87 10.07
N ASN A 52 9.12 -9.16 10.87
CA ASN A 52 7.77 -9.33 10.35
C ASN A 52 7.21 -8.00 9.79
N SER A 53 6.22 -8.08 8.90
CA SER A 53 5.71 -6.95 8.13
C SER A 53 5.13 -5.79 8.94
N ILE A 54 4.64 -6.04 10.16
CA ILE A 54 4.00 -5.02 11.02
C ILE A 54 4.82 -4.70 12.27
N GLN A 55 6.10 -5.10 12.29
CA GLN A 55 6.97 -4.88 13.44
C GLN A 55 7.07 -3.40 13.83
N GLY A 56 7.06 -2.50 12.84
CA GLY A 56 7.08 -1.05 13.06
C GLY A 56 5.80 -0.48 13.69
N ALA A 57 4.70 -1.23 13.69
CA ALA A 57 3.47 -0.94 14.44
C ALA A 57 3.49 -1.54 15.86
N ARG A 58 4.64 -2.07 16.30
CA ARG A 58 4.86 -2.69 17.61
C ARG A 58 3.95 -3.90 17.86
N LYS A 59 3.61 -4.63 16.79
CA LYS A 59 2.84 -5.87 16.84
C LYS A 59 3.66 -7.02 16.27
N GLY A 60 3.34 -8.23 16.72
CA GLY A 60 3.87 -9.47 16.17
C GLY A 60 2.98 -9.99 15.05
N SER A 61 3.59 -10.56 14.02
CA SER A 61 2.89 -11.20 12.90
C SER A 61 3.74 -12.31 12.30
N ASN A 62 3.08 -13.29 11.68
CA ASN A 62 3.74 -14.35 10.91
C ASN A 62 3.94 -13.98 9.44
N PHE A 63 3.57 -12.75 9.04
CA PHE A 63 3.73 -12.29 7.66
C PHE A 63 5.11 -11.65 7.43
N TYR A 64 5.76 -12.06 6.35
CA TYR A 64 7.00 -11.48 5.84
C TYR A 64 6.78 -11.03 4.39
N ARG A 65 6.60 -9.71 4.19
CA ARG A 65 6.27 -9.08 2.90
C ARG A 65 7.10 -7.79 2.68
N PRO A 66 8.44 -7.90 2.57
CA PRO A 66 9.32 -6.74 2.46
C PRO A 66 9.02 -5.86 1.25
N LEU A 67 8.70 -6.46 0.09
CA LEU A 67 8.42 -5.71 -1.13
C LEU A 67 7.12 -4.88 -1.04
N GLN A 68 6.09 -5.41 -0.37
CA GLN A 68 4.86 -4.67 -0.09
C GLN A 68 5.16 -3.49 0.84
N ALA A 69 5.96 -3.70 1.88
CA ALA A 69 6.33 -2.65 2.83
C ALA A 69 7.18 -1.54 2.18
N ILE A 70 8.09 -1.89 1.26
CA ILE A 70 8.83 -0.91 0.45
C ILE A 70 7.89 -0.12 -0.44
N SER A 71 6.94 -0.78 -1.13
CA SER A 71 5.95 -0.07 -1.96
C SER A 71 5.22 1.00 -1.15
N HIS A 72 4.70 0.63 0.03
CA HIS A 72 4.04 1.58 0.93
C HIS A 72 4.97 2.67 1.46
N GLY A 73 6.24 2.34 1.71
CA GLY A 73 7.25 3.30 2.15
C GLY A 73 7.58 4.32 1.07
N ILE A 74 7.63 3.91 -0.19
CA ILE A 74 7.84 4.81 -1.34
C ILE A 74 6.71 5.84 -1.42
N ASP A 75 5.46 5.46 -1.13
CA ASP A 75 4.33 6.39 -1.12
C ASP A 75 4.48 7.51 -0.06
N TYR A 76 5.24 7.28 1.01
CA TYR A 76 5.55 8.32 2.02
C TYR A 76 6.72 9.24 1.63
N LEU A 77 7.43 8.96 0.53
CA LEU A 77 8.53 9.81 0.05
C LEU A 77 8.06 10.99 -0.82
N PHE A 78 6.81 10.97 -1.29
CA PHE A 78 6.20 11.98 -2.16
C PHE A 78 5.07 12.70 -1.42
#